data_AF-A0A1S4ELR2-F1
#
_entry.id   AF-A0A1S4ELR2-F1
#
_cell.length_a   1.000
_cell.length_b   1.000
_cell.length_c   1.000
_cell.angle_alpha   90.00
_cell.angle_beta   90.00
_cell.angle_gamma   90.00
#
_symmetry.space_group_name_H-M   'P 1'
#
loop_
_entity.id
_entity.type
_entity.pdbx_description
1 polymer ?
#
loop_
_entity_poly.entity_id
_entity_poly.type
_entity_poly.pdbx_seq_one_letter_code
_entity_poly.pdbx_strand_id
1 'polypeptide(L)'
;MVGIEIVLLSVSVPFLDLLISIVGGFCLPTVGITFPALMEICVFHNEQKLTCLVLMKNMFLVVFGIISCVLSTADIGFCALWYDQVKVKSFDMSVFWSAVCPKFLFPKPKKFQTNWRNLFEPFNWKIWTLLLSCILLQTQFLMWVSKQSLRLKIVKTRYYLHPMNSLLEVIRILFMAGCMSTKKMPHLGPIRHLISWWFVFSLIVATIYSSSYYSHLTSPEYTPKIEGIRQLLEQKIRWGSSFPPPHSWIFHSSDSIHQEYGRFYEVEHSVEQRIARLAEGNYAAYCTNLNNLFFMDVRVGMFLCQVC
;
A
#
# COMPACT_ATOMS: atom_id res chain seq x y z
N MET A 1 -3.99 46.98 -8.89
CA MET A 1 -3.12 46.84 -7.70
C MET A 1 -3.63 45.82 -6.69
N VAL A 2 -4.94 45.79 -6.37
CA VAL A 2 -5.53 44.84 -5.39
C VAL A 2 -5.29 43.35 -5.72
N GLY A 3 -5.26 42.97 -7.00
CA GLY A 3 -5.06 41.57 -7.40
C GLY A 3 -3.66 41.00 -7.12
N ILE A 4 -2.61 41.82 -7.10
CA ILE A 4 -1.23 41.34 -6.89
C ILE A 4 -0.96 41.13 -5.39
N GLU A 5 -1.53 41.97 -4.53
CA GLU A 5 -1.42 41.82 -3.08
C GLU A 5 -2.17 40.58 -2.57
N ILE A 6 -3.33 40.26 -3.14
CA ILE A 6 -4.07 39.02 -2.82
C ILE A 6 -3.27 37.78 -3.25
N VAL A 7 -2.57 37.83 -4.38
CA VAL A 7 -1.71 36.73 -4.86
C VAL A 7 -0.49 36.53 -3.95
N LEU A 8 0.13 37.61 -3.45
CA LEU A 8 1.23 37.53 -2.48
C LEU A 8 0.77 37.04 -1.09
N LEU A 9 -0.42 37.44 -0.65
CA LEU A 9 -1.01 37.01 0.62
C LEU A 9 -1.40 35.52 0.59
N SER A 10 -1.93 35.06 -0.55
CA SER A 10 -2.36 33.67 -0.76
C SER A 10 -1.20 32.67 -0.86
N VAL A 11 -0.03 33.14 -1.28
CA VAL A 11 1.23 32.35 -1.23
C VAL A 11 1.80 32.26 0.20
N SER A 12 1.43 33.18 1.09
CA SER A 12 2.07 33.33 2.41
C SER A 12 1.32 32.68 3.59
N VAL A 13 0.06 32.25 3.43
CA VAL A 13 -0.78 31.77 4.56
C VAL A 13 -1.44 30.40 4.25
N PRO A 14 -1.19 29.34 5.05
CA PRO A 14 -1.65 27.97 4.75
C PRO A 14 -3.12 27.67 5.10
N PHE A 15 -3.98 28.69 5.23
CA PHE A 15 -5.42 28.54 5.52
C PHE A 15 -6.28 29.46 4.63
N LEU A 16 -6.06 29.36 3.32
CA LEU A 16 -6.68 30.23 2.32
C LEU A 16 -8.22 30.22 2.38
N ASP A 17 -8.82 29.07 2.68
CA ASP A 17 -10.28 28.92 2.73
C ASP A 17 -10.93 29.69 3.90
N LEU A 18 -10.26 29.73 5.06
CA LEU A 18 -10.70 30.52 6.22
C LEU A 18 -10.65 32.02 5.87
N LEU A 19 -9.60 32.43 5.17
CA LEU A 19 -9.38 33.80 4.76
C LEU A 19 -10.36 34.22 3.65
N ILE A 20 -10.71 33.32 2.72
CA ILE A 20 -11.73 33.56 1.68
C ILE A 20 -13.13 33.68 2.30
N SER A 21 -13.47 32.85 3.29
CA SER A 21 -14.76 32.94 3.98
C SER A 21 -14.87 34.23 4.81
N ILE A 22 -13.78 34.65 5.46
CA ILE A 22 -13.69 35.92 6.19
C ILE A 22 -13.77 37.08 5.20
N VAL A 23 -12.98 37.10 4.13
CA VAL A 23 -13.02 38.17 3.12
C VAL A 23 -14.40 38.25 2.44
N GLY A 24 -15.05 37.12 2.18
CA GLY A 24 -16.41 37.09 1.64
C GLY A 24 -17.43 37.74 2.59
N GLY A 25 -17.44 37.37 3.87
CA GLY A 25 -18.37 37.92 4.85
C GLY A 25 -18.12 39.40 5.19
N PHE A 26 -16.86 39.82 5.26
CA PHE A 26 -16.48 41.18 5.68
C PHE A 26 -16.46 42.19 4.51
N CYS A 27 -16.09 41.76 3.30
CA CYS A 27 -15.86 42.68 2.18
C CYS A 27 -17.06 42.86 1.24
N LEU A 28 -17.97 41.88 1.12
CA LEU A 28 -19.12 42.00 0.22
C LEU A 28 -20.08 43.17 0.58
N PRO A 29 -20.47 43.38 1.85
CA PRO A 29 -21.33 44.50 2.22
C PRO A 29 -20.59 45.86 2.11
N THR A 30 -19.33 45.88 2.53
CA THR A 30 -18.50 47.09 2.54
C THR A 30 -18.21 47.58 1.12
N VAL A 31 -17.88 46.68 0.18
CA VAL A 31 -17.65 47.03 -1.22
C VAL A 31 -18.96 47.42 -1.92
N GLY A 32 -20.06 46.71 -1.64
CA GLY A 32 -21.37 47.00 -2.23
C GLY A 32 -21.92 48.39 -1.89
N ILE A 33 -21.64 48.91 -0.69
CA ILE A 33 -22.13 50.22 -0.24
C ILE A 33 -21.10 51.33 -0.52
N THR A 34 -19.82 51.08 -0.26
CA THR A 34 -18.76 52.10 -0.33
C THR A 34 -18.33 52.38 -1.78
N PHE A 35 -18.28 51.37 -2.64
CA PHE A 35 -17.76 51.53 -4.01
C PHE A 35 -18.67 52.38 -4.91
N PRO A 36 -20.00 52.19 -4.94
CA PRO A 36 -20.88 53.07 -5.71
C PRO A 36 -20.85 54.52 -5.21
N ALA A 37 -20.77 54.73 -3.90
CA ALA A 37 -20.69 56.07 -3.30
C ALA A 37 -19.39 56.79 -3.70
N LEU A 38 -18.25 56.09 -3.69
CA LEU A 38 -16.97 56.63 -4.16
C LEU A 38 -16.97 56.90 -5.66
N MET A 39 -17.51 55.98 -6.48
CA MET A 39 -17.62 56.16 -7.92
C MET A 39 -18.51 57.36 -8.27
N GLU A 40 -19.64 57.54 -7.58
CA GLU A 40 -20.53 58.69 -7.75
C GLU A 40 -19.81 60.00 -7.38
N ILE A 41 -19.06 60.04 -6.27
CA ILE A 41 -18.23 61.19 -5.90
C ILE A 41 -17.20 61.52 -6.99
N CYS A 42 -16.45 60.53 -7.47
CA CYS A 42 -15.41 60.72 -8.48
C CYS A 42 -15.96 61.21 -9.82
N VAL A 43 -17.09 60.66 -10.27
CA VAL A 43 -17.72 61.05 -11.54
C VAL A 43 -18.28 62.47 -11.47
N PHE A 44 -19.02 62.82 -10.40
CA PHE A 44 -19.59 64.17 -10.27
C PHE A 44 -18.55 65.25 -9.93
N HIS A 45 -17.41 64.88 -9.34
CA HIS A 45 -16.27 65.80 -9.16
C HIS A 45 -15.66 66.21 -10.50
N ASN A 46 -15.52 65.26 -11.45
CA ASN A 46 -14.98 65.53 -12.78
C ASN A 46 -15.91 66.41 -13.64
N GLU A 47 -17.22 66.29 -13.47
CA GLU A 47 -18.25 67.05 -14.20
C GLU A 47 -18.58 68.42 -13.57
N GLN A 48 -17.86 68.86 -12.52
CA GLN A 48 -18.09 70.11 -11.76
C GLN A 48 -19.53 70.32 -11.22
N LYS A 49 -20.36 69.26 -11.12
CA LYS A 49 -21.75 69.30 -10.64
C LYS A 49 -21.90 68.80 -9.19
N LEU A 50 -20.95 69.16 -8.31
CA LEU A 50 -20.95 68.69 -6.93
C LEU A 50 -21.91 69.53 -6.07
N THR A 51 -23.12 69.02 -5.84
CA THR A 51 -24.05 69.63 -4.87
C THR A 51 -23.72 69.16 -3.47
N CYS A 52 -23.77 70.05 -2.47
CA CYS A 52 -23.50 69.73 -1.06
C CYS A 52 -24.29 68.50 -0.57
N LEU A 53 -25.56 68.38 -0.99
CA LEU A 53 -26.44 67.26 -0.63
C LEU A 53 -25.96 65.91 -1.17
N VAL A 54 -25.38 65.89 -2.38
CA VAL A 54 -24.83 64.66 -2.99
C VAL A 54 -23.55 64.25 -2.29
N LEU A 55 -22.70 65.20 -1.93
CA LEU A 55 -21.47 64.95 -1.17
C LEU A 55 -21.78 64.42 0.24
N MET A 56 -22.73 65.05 0.95
CA MET A 56 -23.13 64.61 2.29
C MET A 56 -23.74 63.20 2.27
N LYS A 57 -24.63 62.90 1.31
CA LYS A 57 -25.24 61.58 1.11
C LYS A 57 -24.15 60.50 0.93
N ASN A 58 -23.19 60.74 0.04
CA ASN A 58 -22.17 59.74 -0.29
C ASN A 58 -21.10 59.58 0.80
N MET A 59 -20.72 60.66 1.50
CA MET A 59 -19.85 60.56 2.67
C MET A 59 -20.51 59.77 3.80
N PHE A 60 -21.81 59.93 4.02
CA PHE A 60 -22.54 59.14 5.00
C PHE A 60 -22.55 57.65 4.64
N LEU A 61 -22.74 57.29 3.36
CA LEU A 61 -22.69 55.91 2.89
C LEU A 61 -21.30 55.27 3.07
N VAL A 62 -20.22 56.02 2.82
CA VAL A 62 -18.84 55.56 3.06
C VAL A 62 -18.59 55.31 4.55
N VAL A 63 -18.99 56.23 5.42
CA VAL A 63 -18.85 56.08 6.88
C VAL A 63 -19.66 54.90 7.39
N PHE A 64 -20.89 54.73 6.91
CA PHE A 64 -21.74 53.58 7.24
C PHE A 64 -21.13 52.25 6.78
N GLY A 65 -20.51 52.23 5.59
CA GLY A 65 -19.77 51.07 5.09
C GLY A 65 -18.56 50.70 5.97
N ILE A 66 -17.81 51.68 6.45
CA ILE A 66 -16.66 51.46 7.35
C ILE A 66 -17.12 50.96 8.73
N ILE A 67 -18.18 51.56 9.29
CA ILE A 67 -18.76 51.14 10.57
C ILE A 67 -19.28 49.70 10.50
N SER A 68 -19.95 49.34 9.40
CA SER A 68 -20.42 47.98 9.14
C SER A 68 -19.26 46.96 9.13
N CYS A 69 -18.11 47.33 8.55
CA CYS A 69 -16.92 46.48 8.52
C CYS A 69 -16.36 46.20 9.93
N VAL A 70 -16.32 47.22 10.80
CA VAL A 70 -15.78 47.12 12.16
C VAL A 70 -16.69 46.32 13.09
N LEU A 71 -18.01 46.38 12.87
CA LEU A 71 -19.01 45.69 13.68
C LEU A 71 -19.35 44.27 13.18
N SER A 72 -18.83 43.87 12.01
CA SER A 72 -19.16 42.57 11.43
C SER A 72 -18.53 41.43 12.25
N THR A 73 -19.36 40.51 12.72
CA THR A 73 -18.95 39.25 13.34
C THR A 73 -19.18 38.12 12.34
N ALA A 74 -18.25 37.18 12.24
CA ALA A 74 -18.46 35.98 11.44
C ALA A 74 -19.39 35.03 12.20
N ASP A 75 -20.63 34.90 11.75
CA ASP A 75 -21.64 34.10 12.44
C ASP A 75 -21.53 32.60 12.12
N ILE A 76 -21.05 32.24 10.91
CA ILE A 76 -20.90 30.85 10.46
C ILE A 76 -19.59 30.71 9.67
N GLY A 77 -18.74 29.77 10.08
CA GLY A 77 -17.52 29.40 9.36
C GLY A 77 -17.62 28.02 8.75
N PHE A 78 -17.44 27.90 7.43
CA PHE A 78 -17.28 26.61 6.76
C PHE A 78 -15.79 26.28 6.66
N CYS A 79 -15.34 25.26 7.41
CA CYS A 79 -13.95 24.80 7.38
C CYS A 79 -13.87 23.30 7.67
N ALA A 80 -12.83 22.64 7.14
CA ALA A 80 -12.51 21.25 7.44
C ALA A 80 -11.87 21.13 8.84
N LEU A 81 -12.65 21.47 9.87
CA LEU A 81 -12.23 21.38 11.26
C LEU A 81 -12.45 19.96 11.78
N TRP A 82 -11.40 19.40 12.36
CA TRP A 82 -11.48 18.16 13.10
C TRP A 82 -12.30 18.35 14.38
N TYR A 83 -13.25 17.44 14.60
CA TYR A 83 -14.05 17.39 15.82
C TYR A 83 -13.13 17.04 17.01
N ASP A 84 -13.00 17.98 17.94
CA ASP A 84 -12.14 17.84 19.12
C ASP A 84 -12.89 18.34 20.34
N GLN A 85 -12.72 17.65 21.47
CA GLN A 85 -13.39 17.92 22.74
C GLN A 85 -13.11 19.33 23.25
N VAL A 86 -11.93 19.87 22.96
CA VAL A 86 -11.57 21.24 23.34
C VAL A 86 -12.30 22.27 22.47
N LYS A 87 -12.44 22.01 21.17
CA LYS A 87 -13.05 22.96 20.22
C LYS A 87 -14.56 23.01 20.34
N VAL A 88 -15.21 21.86 20.59
CA VAL A 88 -16.66 21.74 20.79
C VAL A 88 -17.13 22.49 22.04
N LYS A 89 -16.26 22.69 23.04
CA LYS A 89 -16.59 23.52 24.21
C LYS A 89 -16.63 25.01 23.91
N SER A 90 -15.92 25.46 22.87
CA SER A 90 -15.81 26.88 22.53
C SER A 90 -16.76 27.30 21.40
N PHE A 91 -17.15 26.37 20.53
CA PHE A 91 -18.00 26.65 19.37
C PHE A 91 -19.03 25.54 19.15
N ASP A 92 -20.27 25.91 18.85
CA ASP A 92 -21.31 24.98 18.43
C ASP A 92 -21.03 24.50 16.99
N MET A 93 -20.61 23.24 16.87
CA MET A 93 -20.32 22.61 15.58
C MET A 93 -21.55 21.87 15.05
N SER A 94 -21.74 21.88 13.73
CA SER A 94 -22.76 21.07 13.05
C SER A 94 -22.42 19.58 13.11
N VAL A 95 -23.35 18.74 12.64
CA VAL A 95 -23.09 17.30 12.44
C VAL A 95 -21.90 17.15 11.47
N PHE A 96 -20.99 16.22 11.78
CA PHE A 96 -19.82 15.97 10.96
C PHE A 96 -20.24 15.60 9.52
N TRP A 97 -19.58 16.21 8.54
CA TRP A 97 -19.89 15.99 7.12
C TRP A 97 -19.40 14.61 6.63
N SER A 98 -18.18 14.23 7.01
CA SER A 98 -17.56 12.95 6.67
C SER A 98 -16.67 12.44 7.80
N ALA A 99 -16.64 11.13 8.01
CA ALA A 99 -15.66 10.48 8.87
C ALA A 99 -14.35 10.28 8.10
N VAL A 100 -13.23 10.57 8.74
CA VAL A 100 -11.89 10.38 8.18
C VAL A 100 -11.10 9.55 9.17
N CYS A 101 -10.43 8.50 8.67
CA CYS A 101 -9.63 7.62 9.52
C CYS A 101 -8.13 7.87 9.27
N PRO A 102 -7.32 8.02 10.33
CA PRO A 102 -5.88 8.04 10.19
C PRO A 102 -5.38 6.66 9.76
N LYS A 103 -4.44 6.63 8.82
CA LYS A 103 -3.83 5.42 8.27
C LYS A 103 -2.34 5.65 8.03
N PHE A 104 -1.59 4.57 8.06
CA PHE A 104 -0.16 4.59 7.71
C PHE A 104 0.04 4.20 6.26
N LEU A 105 1.00 4.88 5.66
CA LEU A 105 1.32 4.75 4.26
C LEU A 105 2.75 4.24 4.11
N PHE A 106 2.88 3.07 3.50
CA PHE A 106 4.16 2.37 3.30
C PHE A 106 4.44 2.20 1.81
N PRO A 107 5.72 1.99 1.42
CA PRO A 107 6.02 1.48 0.09
C PRO A 107 5.23 0.19 -0.19
N LYS A 108 4.79 0.03 -1.44
CA LYS A 108 4.17 -1.22 -1.87
C LYS A 108 5.10 -2.41 -1.59
N PRO A 109 4.57 -3.54 -1.08
CA PRO A 109 5.37 -4.72 -0.85
C PRO A 109 5.99 -5.19 -2.17
N LYS A 110 7.26 -5.55 -2.12
CA LYS A 110 7.98 -6.00 -3.31
C LYS A 110 7.63 -7.46 -3.58
N LYS A 111 7.55 -7.83 -4.85
CA LYS A 111 7.47 -9.25 -5.23
C LYS A 111 8.74 -9.95 -4.75
N PHE A 112 8.58 -11.12 -4.15
CA PHE A 112 9.71 -11.95 -3.77
C PHE A 112 10.54 -12.25 -5.03
N GLN A 113 11.86 -12.03 -4.97
CA GLN A 113 12.71 -12.11 -6.15
C GLN A 113 12.73 -13.54 -6.71
N THR A 114 12.62 -13.65 -8.04
CA THR A 114 12.69 -14.93 -8.76
C THR A 114 14.13 -15.42 -8.78
N ASN A 115 14.54 -16.14 -7.74
CA ASN A 115 15.81 -16.83 -7.71
C ASN A 115 15.67 -18.21 -8.35
N TRP A 116 16.76 -18.78 -8.86
CA TRP A 116 16.79 -20.17 -9.37
C TRP A 116 16.37 -21.21 -8.30
N ARG A 117 16.42 -20.84 -7.03
CA ARG A 117 15.95 -21.65 -5.90
C ARG A 117 14.43 -21.84 -5.91
N ASN A 118 13.67 -20.89 -6.48
CA ASN A 118 12.21 -20.94 -6.53
C ASN A 118 11.71 -22.11 -7.40
N LEU A 119 12.57 -22.70 -8.24
CA LEU A 119 12.24 -23.93 -8.97
C LEU A 119 11.99 -25.11 -8.02
N PHE A 120 12.69 -25.17 -6.88
CA PHE A 120 12.59 -26.28 -5.92
C PHE A 120 11.64 -26.00 -4.76
N GLU A 121 11.10 -24.79 -4.69
CA GLU A 121 10.22 -24.29 -3.62
C GLU A 121 8.83 -24.95 -3.54
N PRO A 122 8.17 -25.38 -4.64
CA PRO A 122 6.86 -26.01 -4.56
C PRO A 122 6.84 -27.27 -3.68
N PHE A 123 7.96 -27.99 -3.64
CA PHE A 123 8.12 -29.16 -2.78
C PHE A 123 9.00 -28.83 -1.60
N ASN A 124 8.41 -28.96 -0.41
CA ASN A 124 9.16 -28.89 0.83
C ASN A 124 10.24 -29.98 0.85
N TRP A 125 11.36 -29.72 1.51
CA TRP A 125 12.51 -30.62 1.61
C TRP A 125 12.13 -32.05 2.04
N LYS A 126 11.10 -32.18 2.87
CA LYS A 126 10.53 -33.49 3.27
C LYS A 126 10.13 -34.35 2.07
N ILE A 127 9.44 -33.79 1.08
CA ILE A 127 8.98 -34.50 -0.11
C ILE A 127 10.18 -34.90 -0.99
N TRP A 128 11.17 -34.02 -1.13
CA TRP A 128 12.41 -34.31 -1.86
C TRP A 128 13.17 -35.49 -1.24
N THR A 129 13.32 -35.50 0.08
CA THR A 129 13.96 -36.63 0.77
C THR A 129 13.17 -37.93 0.62
N LEU A 130 11.84 -37.85 0.63
CA LEU A 130 10.96 -39.00 0.43
C LEU A 130 11.06 -39.54 -1.01
N LEU A 131 11.07 -38.67 -2.02
CA LEU A 131 11.27 -39.04 -3.42
C LEU A 131 12.64 -39.72 -3.64
N LEU A 132 13.72 -39.16 -3.06
CA LEU A 132 15.04 -39.78 -3.12
C LEU A 132 15.02 -41.19 -2.49
N SER A 133 14.35 -41.34 -1.34
CA SER A 133 14.21 -42.64 -0.69
C SER A 133 13.42 -43.65 -1.54
N CYS A 134 12.35 -43.23 -2.22
CA CYS A 134 11.57 -44.07 -3.13
C CYS A 134 12.39 -44.53 -4.34
N ILE A 135 13.22 -43.66 -4.92
CA ILE A 135 14.11 -44.01 -6.04
C ILE A 135 15.09 -45.11 -5.61
N LEU A 136 15.70 -44.98 -4.43
CA LEU A 136 16.64 -45.97 -3.91
C LEU A 136 15.94 -47.30 -3.63
N LEU A 137 14.79 -47.29 -2.96
CA LEU A 137 14.00 -48.49 -2.67
C LEU A 137 13.56 -49.20 -3.96
N GLN A 138 13.06 -48.48 -4.96
CA GLN A 138 12.68 -49.05 -6.25
C GLN A 138 13.89 -49.67 -6.96
N THR A 139 15.05 -49.01 -6.92
CA THR A 139 16.29 -49.53 -7.50
C THR A 139 16.72 -50.84 -6.83
N GLN A 140 16.68 -50.91 -5.50
CA GLN A 140 17.00 -52.13 -4.76
C GLN A 140 15.99 -53.25 -5.05
N PHE A 141 14.71 -52.92 -5.13
CA PHE A 141 13.66 -53.89 -5.41
C PHE A 141 13.78 -54.47 -6.83
N LEU A 142 14.06 -53.63 -7.82
CA LEU A 142 14.29 -54.05 -9.21
C LEU A 142 15.51 -54.99 -9.32
N MET A 143 16.61 -54.68 -8.63
CA MET A 143 17.79 -55.55 -8.57
C MET A 143 17.51 -56.88 -7.88
N TRP A 144 16.78 -56.86 -6.76
CA TRP A 144 16.41 -58.07 -6.04
C TRP A 144 15.55 -58.99 -6.90
N VAL A 145 14.50 -58.46 -7.55
CA VAL A 145 13.64 -59.25 -8.45
C VAL A 145 14.41 -59.72 -9.69
N SER A 146 15.33 -58.93 -10.24
CA SER A 146 16.17 -59.37 -11.36
C SER A 146 17.07 -60.55 -10.97
N LYS A 147 17.70 -60.49 -9.78
CA LYS A 147 18.53 -61.58 -9.25
C LYS A 147 17.74 -62.86 -9.01
N GLN A 148 16.53 -62.75 -8.43
CA GLN A 148 15.67 -63.91 -8.20
C GLN A 148 15.09 -64.48 -9.50
N SER A 149 14.71 -63.63 -10.46
CA SER A 149 14.21 -64.06 -11.76
C SER A 149 15.27 -64.80 -12.58
N LEU A 150 16.55 -64.43 -12.44
CA LEU A 150 17.67 -65.15 -13.03
C LEU A 150 17.93 -66.50 -12.34
N ARG A 151 17.81 -66.56 -11.01
CA ARG A 151 17.93 -67.82 -10.24
C ARG A 151 16.86 -68.84 -10.63
N LEU A 152 15.62 -68.38 -10.80
CA LEU A 152 14.48 -69.21 -11.21
C LEU A 152 14.46 -69.48 -12.74
N LYS A 153 15.45 -69.00 -13.49
CA LYS A 153 15.55 -69.13 -14.97
C LYS A 153 14.33 -68.62 -15.74
N ILE A 154 13.53 -67.72 -15.14
CA ILE A 154 12.33 -67.12 -15.75
C ILE A 154 12.73 -66.11 -16.83
N VAL A 155 13.85 -65.40 -16.63
CA VAL A 155 14.33 -64.33 -17.51
C VAL A 155 15.81 -64.56 -17.84
N LYS A 156 16.20 -64.41 -19.11
CA LYS A 156 17.59 -64.57 -19.59
C LYS A 156 18.43 -63.29 -19.58
N THR A 157 17.82 -62.12 -19.32
CA THR A 157 18.51 -60.82 -19.41
C THR A 157 19.27 -60.49 -18.12
N ARG A 158 20.54 -60.07 -18.24
CA ARG A 158 21.38 -59.61 -17.10
C ARG A 158 21.46 -58.09 -16.96
N TYR A 159 20.69 -57.33 -17.75
CA TYR A 159 20.80 -55.88 -17.83
C TYR A 159 20.56 -55.18 -16.47
N TYR A 160 19.51 -55.58 -15.75
CA TYR A 160 19.10 -55.03 -14.45
C TYR A 160 19.89 -55.57 -13.25
N LEU A 161 20.88 -56.45 -13.48
CA LEU A 161 21.74 -56.96 -12.43
C LEU A 161 22.78 -55.90 -12.00
N HIS A 162 23.17 -55.02 -12.92
CA HIS A 162 24.08 -53.93 -12.63
C HIS A 162 23.34 -52.76 -11.95
N PRO A 163 23.83 -52.24 -10.81
CA PRO A 163 23.14 -51.22 -10.03
C PRO A 163 22.95 -49.91 -10.80
N MET A 164 23.95 -49.50 -11.58
CA MET A 164 23.87 -48.27 -12.38
C MET A 164 22.81 -48.35 -13.48
N ASN A 165 22.65 -49.50 -14.14
CA ASN A 165 21.64 -49.67 -15.17
C ASN A 165 20.22 -49.63 -14.58
N SER A 166 20.02 -50.25 -13.41
CA SER A 166 18.75 -50.22 -12.69
C SER A 166 18.40 -48.82 -12.20
N LEU A 167 19.38 -48.09 -11.65
CA LEU A 167 19.21 -46.71 -11.22
C LEU A 167 18.88 -45.78 -12.40
N LEU A 168 19.61 -45.89 -13.51
CA LEU A 168 19.34 -45.10 -14.71
C LEU A 168 17.95 -45.40 -15.28
N GLU A 169 17.49 -46.65 -15.26
CA GLU A 169 16.14 -46.98 -15.72
C GLU A 169 15.05 -46.32 -14.85
N VAL A 170 15.22 -46.38 -13.51
CA VAL A 170 14.29 -45.76 -12.56
C VAL A 170 14.25 -44.23 -12.74
N ILE A 171 15.41 -43.59 -12.91
CA ILE A 171 15.51 -42.14 -13.16
C ILE A 171 14.90 -41.77 -14.51
N ARG A 172 15.18 -42.53 -15.59
CA ARG A 172 14.62 -42.26 -16.92
C ARG A 172 13.09 -42.30 -16.92
N ILE A 173 12.51 -43.26 -16.22
CA ILE A 173 11.06 -43.38 -16.09
C ILE A 173 10.49 -42.19 -15.29
N LEU A 174 11.18 -41.75 -14.23
CA LEU A 174 10.77 -40.58 -13.44
C LEU A 174 10.72 -39.30 -14.29
N PHE A 175 11.70 -39.11 -15.18
CA PHE A 175 11.76 -37.97 -16.11
C PHE A 175 10.90 -38.15 -17.37
N MET A 176 10.06 -39.17 -17.45
CA MET A 176 9.23 -39.48 -18.63
C MET A 176 10.03 -39.68 -19.93
N ALA A 177 11.32 -40.02 -19.84
CA ALA A 177 12.21 -40.25 -20.97
C ALA A 177 12.04 -41.64 -21.62
N GLY A 178 11.03 -42.40 -21.20
CA GLY A 178 10.71 -43.74 -21.68
C GLY A 178 11.67 -44.84 -21.18
N CYS A 179 11.22 -46.08 -21.36
CA CYS A 179 11.96 -47.31 -21.02
C CYS A 179 13.02 -47.61 -22.10
N MET A 180 14.26 -47.91 -21.72
CA MET A 180 15.32 -48.25 -22.70
C MET A 180 15.07 -49.64 -23.32
N SER A 181 14.30 -50.49 -22.65
CA SER A 181 14.14 -51.92 -22.94
C SER A 181 12.97 -52.24 -23.88
N THR A 182 12.51 -51.32 -24.73
CA THR A 182 11.36 -51.54 -25.64
C THR A 182 11.57 -52.71 -26.59
N LYS A 183 12.80 -52.93 -27.07
CA LYS A 183 13.13 -54.07 -27.96
C LYS A 183 13.20 -55.43 -27.25
N LYS A 184 13.27 -55.47 -25.91
CA LYS A 184 13.40 -56.70 -25.10
C LYS A 184 12.18 -56.97 -24.22
N MET A 185 11.19 -56.06 -24.21
CA MET A 185 9.94 -56.12 -23.43
C MET A 185 9.19 -57.47 -23.40
N PRO A 186 9.06 -58.26 -24.48
CA PRO A 186 8.28 -59.50 -24.40
C PRO A 186 8.88 -60.57 -23.47
N HIS A 187 10.16 -60.44 -23.07
CA HIS A 187 10.86 -61.41 -22.23
C HIS A 187 11.06 -60.97 -20.77
N LEU A 188 10.43 -59.88 -20.32
CA LEU A 188 10.73 -59.28 -19.01
C LEU A 188 9.93 -59.85 -17.81
N GLY A 189 9.00 -60.79 -18.01
CA GLY A 189 8.33 -61.50 -16.91
C GLY A 189 7.81 -60.59 -15.78
N PRO A 190 8.07 -60.91 -14.49
CA PRO A 190 7.63 -60.11 -13.33
C PRO A 190 8.17 -58.67 -13.28
N ILE A 191 9.31 -58.40 -13.93
CA ILE A 191 9.96 -57.08 -13.95
C ILE A 191 9.05 -56.04 -14.64
N ARG A 192 8.23 -56.48 -15.60
CA ARG A 192 7.29 -55.61 -16.32
C ARG A 192 6.31 -54.93 -15.38
N HIS A 193 5.74 -55.66 -14.43
CA HIS A 193 4.76 -55.11 -13.49
C HIS A 193 5.38 -54.02 -12.60
N LEU A 194 6.65 -54.19 -12.22
CA LEU A 194 7.37 -53.20 -11.41
C LEU A 194 7.66 -51.93 -12.17
N ILE A 195 8.06 -52.05 -13.43
CA ILE A 195 8.25 -50.92 -14.32
C ILE A 195 6.91 -50.21 -14.58
N SER A 196 5.82 -50.96 -14.77
CA SER A 196 4.48 -50.40 -14.99
C SER A 196 3.96 -49.62 -13.78
N TRP A 197 4.09 -50.16 -12.57
CA TRP A 197 3.68 -49.44 -11.35
C TRP A 197 4.55 -48.22 -11.07
N TRP A 198 5.87 -48.33 -11.30
CA TRP A 198 6.77 -47.18 -11.17
C TRP A 198 6.47 -46.08 -12.20
N PHE A 199 6.07 -46.46 -13.41
CA PHE A 199 5.65 -45.52 -14.44
C PHE A 199 4.37 -44.76 -14.04
N VAL A 200 3.36 -45.45 -13.52
CA VAL A 200 2.14 -44.81 -13.00
C VAL A 200 2.47 -43.86 -11.83
N PHE A 201 3.32 -44.29 -10.90
CA PHE A 201 3.78 -43.42 -9.80
C PHE A 201 4.51 -42.18 -10.32
N SER A 202 5.43 -42.36 -11.26
CA SER A 202 6.18 -41.26 -11.87
C SER A 202 5.26 -40.26 -12.59
N LEU A 203 4.19 -40.76 -13.24
CA LEU A 203 3.20 -39.90 -13.91
C LEU A 203 2.48 -39.03 -12.89
N ILE A 204 2.04 -39.63 -11.78
CA ILE A 204 1.37 -38.91 -10.70
C ILE A 204 2.30 -37.83 -10.12
N VAL A 205 3.55 -38.17 -9.80
CA VAL A 205 4.52 -37.21 -9.24
C VAL A 205 4.80 -36.07 -10.21
N ALA A 206 4.99 -36.36 -11.50
CA ALA A 206 5.21 -35.33 -12.51
C ALA A 206 4.02 -34.39 -12.66
N THR A 207 2.79 -34.91 -12.63
CA THR A 207 1.56 -34.12 -12.68
C THR A 207 1.36 -33.26 -11.43
N ILE A 208 1.66 -33.79 -10.24
CA ILE A 208 1.54 -33.01 -8.99
C ILE A 208 2.59 -31.90 -8.96
N TYR A 209 3.83 -32.20 -9.35
CA TYR A 209 4.90 -31.20 -9.39
C TYR A 209 4.56 -30.06 -10.36
N SER A 210 4.13 -30.38 -11.58
CA SER A 210 3.77 -29.35 -12.56
C SER A 210 2.58 -28.51 -12.07
N SER A 211 1.52 -29.13 -11.55
CA SER A 211 0.36 -28.43 -10.99
C SER A 211 0.73 -27.49 -9.84
N SER A 212 1.53 -27.96 -8.89
CA SER A 212 1.98 -27.15 -7.75
C SER A 212 2.89 -25.99 -8.21
N TYR A 213 3.77 -26.25 -9.17
CA TYR A 213 4.62 -25.23 -9.77
C TYR A 213 3.81 -24.15 -10.49
N TYR A 214 2.80 -24.53 -11.28
CA TYR A 214 1.88 -23.57 -11.92
C TYR A 214 1.10 -22.74 -10.89
N SER A 215 0.61 -23.36 -9.81
CA SER A 215 -0.06 -22.62 -8.73
C SER A 215 0.86 -21.62 -8.04
N HIS A 216 2.12 -21.98 -7.84
CA HIS A 216 3.11 -21.09 -7.24
C HIS A 216 3.47 -19.92 -8.18
N LEU A 217 3.59 -20.17 -9.50
CA LEU A 217 3.85 -19.11 -10.48
C LEU A 217 2.67 -18.13 -10.66
N THR A 218 1.44 -18.60 -10.46
CA THR A 218 0.23 -17.77 -10.61
C THR A 218 -0.05 -16.91 -9.36
N SER A 219 0.47 -17.31 -8.19
CA SER A 219 0.33 -16.57 -6.93
C SER A 219 1.67 -15.98 -6.51
N PRO A 220 2.02 -14.75 -6.95
CA PRO A 220 3.28 -14.14 -6.57
C PRO A 220 3.32 -13.89 -5.07
N GLU A 221 4.33 -14.44 -4.41
CA GLU A 221 4.59 -14.18 -3.00
C GLU A 221 5.17 -12.76 -2.86
N TYR A 222 4.62 -11.99 -1.94
CA TYR A 222 5.05 -10.63 -1.65
C TYR A 222 5.73 -10.60 -0.28
N THR A 223 6.59 -9.60 -0.06
CA THR A 223 7.10 -9.32 1.29
C THR A 223 5.94 -9.12 2.27
N PRO A 224 6.05 -9.62 3.52
CA PRO A 224 4.96 -9.55 4.48
C PRO A 224 4.50 -8.10 4.67
N LYS A 225 3.19 -7.90 4.60
CA LYS A 225 2.57 -6.61 4.83
C LYS A 225 2.56 -6.34 6.33
N ILE A 226 2.90 -5.12 6.72
CA ILE A 226 2.76 -4.65 8.10
C ILE A 226 1.26 -4.42 8.34
N GLU A 227 0.68 -5.00 9.38
CA GLU A 227 -0.76 -4.88 9.67
C GLU A 227 -1.05 -4.21 11.01
N GLY A 228 -0.02 -3.90 11.83
CA GLY A 228 -0.23 -3.23 13.10
C GLY A 228 0.99 -2.56 13.69
N ILE A 229 0.74 -1.77 14.75
CA ILE A 229 1.76 -0.96 15.45
C ILE A 229 2.88 -1.84 16.02
N ARG A 230 2.57 -3.04 16.50
CA ARG A 230 3.57 -3.97 17.06
C ARG A 230 4.63 -4.36 16.01
N GLN A 231 4.18 -4.72 14.82
CA GLN A 231 5.06 -5.08 13.70
C GLN A 231 5.88 -3.87 13.22
N LEU A 232 5.31 -2.66 13.29
CA LEU A 232 6.04 -1.42 12.99
C LEU A 232 7.19 -1.18 13.98
N LEU A 233 6.95 -1.42 15.27
CA LEU A 233 7.97 -1.30 16.32
C LEU A 233 9.05 -2.38 16.22
N GLU A 234 8.66 -3.62 15.94
CA GLU A 234 9.61 -4.74 15.72
C GLU A 234 10.56 -4.45 14.55
N GLN A 235 10.04 -3.85 13.47
CA GLN A 235 10.81 -3.45 12.30
C GLN A 235 11.55 -2.11 12.48
N LYS A 236 11.35 -1.42 13.62
CA LYS A 236 11.96 -0.11 13.95
C LYS A 236 11.73 0.96 12.88
N ILE A 237 10.55 0.95 12.26
CA ILE A 237 10.17 1.91 11.22
C ILE A 237 9.75 3.22 11.89
N ARG A 238 10.33 4.34 11.45
CA ARG A 238 9.96 5.67 11.92
C ARG A 238 8.70 6.15 11.23
N TRP A 239 7.92 6.99 11.87
CA TRP A 239 6.70 7.52 11.26
C TRP A 239 6.54 9.01 11.53
N GLY A 240 5.76 9.69 10.71
CA GLY A 240 5.60 11.13 10.87
C GLY A 240 4.60 11.77 9.92
N SER A 241 4.47 13.08 10.08
CA SER A 241 3.53 13.93 9.35
C SER A 241 4.09 15.35 9.25
N SER A 242 3.53 16.14 8.34
CA SER A 242 3.91 17.55 8.15
C SER A 242 3.65 18.41 9.40
N PHE A 243 2.68 18.02 10.22
CA PHE A 243 2.38 18.67 11.48
C PHE A 243 2.16 17.63 12.57
N PRO A 244 2.50 17.91 13.84
CA PRO A 244 2.17 17.05 14.95
C PRO A 244 0.67 16.76 14.94
N PRO A 245 0.27 15.47 15.01
CA PRO A 245 -1.14 15.14 15.05
C PRO A 245 -1.78 15.82 16.27
N PRO A 246 -2.99 16.38 16.15
CA PRO A 246 -3.65 17.11 17.24
C PRO A 246 -4.06 16.19 18.41
N HIS A 247 -3.73 14.90 18.31
CA HIS A 247 -4.11 13.82 19.20
C HIS A 247 -3.03 13.63 20.26
N SER A 248 -3.10 14.43 21.33
CA SER A 248 -2.13 14.38 22.44
C SER A 248 -2.04 13.00 23.11
N TRP A 249 -3.12 12.21 23.05
CA TRP A 249 -3.16 10.84 23.58
C TRP A 249 -2.14 9.89 22.93
N ILE A 250 -1.69 10.16 21.70
CA ILE A 250 -0.64 9.36 21.04
C ILE A 250 0.69 9.49 21.79
N PHE A 251 0.97 10.68 22.33
CA PHE A 251 2.23 10.98 23.03
C PHE A 251 2.13 10.81 24.55
N HIS A 252 0.93 10.94 25.11
CA HIS A 252 0.68 10.89 26.56
C HIS A 252 -0.03 9.60 27.02
N SER A 253 0.18 8.49 26.31
CA SER A 253 -0.39 7.20 26.72
C SER A 253 0.35 6.59 27.92
N SER A 254 -0.39 5.91 28.80
CA SER A 254 0.15 5.12 29.91
C SER A 254 0.78 3.81 29.47
N ASP A 255 0.44 3.34 28.26
CA ASP A 255 0.90 2.05 27.74
C ASP A 255 2.34 2.15 27.20
N SER A 256 3.19 1.19 27.59
CA SER A 256 4.61 1.15 27.19
C SER A 256 4.79 1.11 25.67
N ILE A 257 3.93 0.36 24.95
CA ILE A 257 3.96 0.25 23.49
C ILE A 257 3.64 1.58 22.83
N HIS A 258 2.65 2.31 23.34
CA HIS A 258 2.26 3.61 22.79
C HIS A 258 3.30 4.70 23.11
N GLN A 259 3.98 4.62 24.25
CA GLN A 259 5.11 5.49 24.56
C GLN A 259 6.29 5.26 23.62
N GLU A 260 6.64 4.00 23.36
CA GLU A 260 7.70 3.66 22.42
C GLU A 260 7.32 4.11 21.00
N TYR A 261 6.07 3.89 20.60
CA TYR A 261 5.51 4.37 19.36
C TYR A 261 5.59 5.90 19.20
N GLY A 262 5.25 6.66 20.24
CA GLY A 262 5.39 8.12 20.24
C GLY A 262 6.84 8.60 20.10
N ARG A 263 7.84 7.82 20.56
CA ARG A 263 9.28 8.14 20.40
C ARG A 263 9.78 7.98 18.97
N PHE A 264 9.13 7.14 18.16
CA PHE A 264 9.47 6.95 16.75
C PHE A 264 8.86 8.01 15.83
N TYR A 265 8.18 9.02 16.40
CA TYR A 265 7.60 10.13 15.67
C TYR A 265 8.64 11.15 15.21
N GLU A 266 8.60 11.53 13.94
CA GLU A 266 9.41 12.61 13.36
C GLU A 266 8.55 13.62 12.58
N VAL A 267 8.85 14.90 12.72
CA VAL A 267 8.16 15.95 11.96
C VAL A 267 8.72 16.03 10.54
N GLU A 268 7.84 16.10 9.54
CA GLU A 268 8.20 16.30 8.15
C GLU A 268 8.20 17.79 7.80
N HIS A 269 9.26 18.29 7.17
CA HIS A 269 9.33 19.70 6.74
C HIS A 269 9.02 19.91 5.24
N SER A 270 9.22 18.90 4.41
CA SER A 270 9.00 18.97 2.96
C SER A 270 8.48 17.64 2.41
N VAL A 271 7.64 17.72 1.37
CA VAL A 271 7.04 16.56 0.70
C VAL A 271 8.09 15.73 -0.02
N GLU A 272 9.12 16.37 -0.59
CA GLU A 272 10.22 15.72 -1.29
C GLU A 272 11.05 14.84 -0.34
N GLN A 273 11.32 15.34 0.87
CA GLN A 273 12.01 14.58 1.91
C GLN A 273 11.21 13.35 2.34
N ARG A 274 9.89 13.49 2.48
CA ARG A 274 9.00 12.36 2.77
C ARG A 274 9.09 11.29 1.68
N ILE A 275 9.04 11.67 0.41
CA ILE A 275 9.13 10.71 -0.71
C ILE A 275 10.47 9.98 -0.70
N ALA A 276 11.58 10.69 -0.44
CA ALA A 276 12.90 10.08 -0.34
C ALA A 276 12.96 9.03 0.80
N ARG A 277 12.45 9.38 2.00
CA ARG A 277 12.40 8.45 3.15
C ARG A 277 11.47 7.25 2.91
N LEU A 278 10.33 7.46 2.26
CA LEU A 278 9.43 6.39 1.85
C LEU A 278 10.10 5.44 0.84
N ALA A 279 10.95 5.96 -0.05
CA ALA A 279 11.70 5.16 -1.02
C ALA A 279 12.79 4.29 -0.37
N GLU A 280 13.40 4.77 0.73
CA GLU A 280 14.34 3.98 1.54
C GLU A 280 13.66 2.80 2.26
N GLY A 281 12.36 2.91 2.55
CA GLY A 281 11.52 1.84 3.11
C GLY A 281 11.57 1.69 4.63
N ASN A 282 12.29 2.57 5.33
CA ASN A 282 12.38 2.61 6.80
C ASN A 282 11.46 3.67 7.44
N TYR A 283 10.55 4.24 6.64
CA TYR A 283 9.68 5.32 7.05
C TYR A 283 8.23 5.04 6.67
N ALA A 284 7.30 5.46 7.52
CA ALA A 284 5.86 5.39 7.28
C ALA A 284 5.25 6.79 7.39
N ALA A 285 4.54 7.22 6.35
CA ALA A 285 3.85 8.50 6.39
C ALA A 285 2.48 8.34 7.07
N TYR A 286 2.18 9.23 8.01
CA TYR A 286 0.88 9.33 8.66
C TYR A 286 -0.03 10.19 7.81
N CYS A 287 -1.11 9.59 7.30
CA CYS A 287 -2.05 10.26 6.41
C CYS A 287 -3.48 9.97 6.83
N THR A 288 -4.42 10.80 6.38
CA THR A 288 -5.84 10.59 6.68
C THR A 288 -6.57 10.16 5.41
N ASN A 289 -7.43 9.16 5.54
CA ASN A 289 -8.19 8.60 4.43
C ASN A 289 -9.67 9.00 4.53
N LEU A 290 -10.16 9.67 3.48
CA LEU A 290 -11.54 10.10 3.32
C LEU A 290 -12.34 9.00 2.58
N ASN A 291 -13.37 8.47 3.24
CA ASN A 291 -14.31 7.48 2.69
C ASN A 291 -13.66 6.24 2.03
N ASN A 292 -12.50 5.79 2.52
CA ASN A 292 -11.73 4.67 1.96
C ASN A 292 -11.24 4.86 0.51
N LEU A 293 -11.37 6.06 -0.06
CA LEU A 293 -11.07 6.32 -1.48
C LEU A 293 -9.94 7.32 -1.68
N PHE A 294 -9.89 8.39 -0.88
CA PHE A 294 -8.95 9.49 -1.09
C PHE A 294 -8.01 9.66 0.09
N PHE A 295 -6.71 9.77 -0.19
CA PHE A 295 -5.70 10.13 0.81
C PHE A 295 -5.50 11.64 0.78
N MET A 296 -5.77 12.28 1.91
CA MET A 296 -5.47 13.70 2.10
C MET A 296 -3.98 13.84 2.44
N ASP A 297 -3.37 14.94 2.04
CA ASP A 297 -1.97 15.31 2.31
C ASP A 297 -0.89 14.56 1.46
N VAL A 298 -1.29 13.80 0.45
CA VAL A 298 -0.36 13.01 -0.39
C VAL A 298 -0.32 13.55 -1.82
N ARG A 299 0.57 14.52 -2.12
CA ARG A 299 1.06 14.77 -3.49
C ARG A 299 2.12 13.73 -3.86
N VAL A 300 1.75 12.46 -3.84
CA VAL A 300 2.67 11.36 -4.21
C VAL A 300 2.00 10.50 -5.26
N GLY A 301 2.62 10.43 -6.44
CA GLY A 301 2.21 9.51 -7.50
C GLY A 301 2.26 8.05 -7.02
N MET A 302 1.08 7.47 -6.82
CA MET A 302 0.71 6.11 -7.23
C MET A 302 1.56 4.90 -6.79
N PHE A 303 2.28 4.86 -5.66
CA PHE A 303 3.02 3.65 -5.25
C PHE A 303 3.02 3.27 -3.76
N LEU A 304 1.90 3.43 -3.05
CA LEU A 304 1.85 3.18 -1.60
C LEU A 304 0.74 2.19 -1.17
N CYS A 305 0.99 1.45 -0.09
CA CYS A 305 0.11 0.43 0.51
C CYS A 305 -0.40 0.86 1.90
N GLN A 306 -1.61 0.39 2.25
CA GLN A 306 -2.38 0.80 3.42
C GLN A 306 -2.24 -0.17 4.61
N VAL A 307 -2.11 0.37 5.82
CA VAL A 307 -2.28 -0.37 7.09
C VAL A 307 -3.41 0.26 7.89
N CYS A 308 -4.35 -0.57 8.36
CA CYS A 308 -5.45 -0.17 9.24
C CYS A 308 -5.03 -0.32 10.70
#